data_AF-A0A9W7GRV1-F1
#
_entry.id   AF-A0A9W7GRV1-F1
#
_cell.length_a   1.000
_cell.length_b   1.000
_cell.length_c   1.000
_cell.angle_alpha   90.00
_cell.angle_beta   90.00
_cell.angle_gamma   90.00
#
_symmetry.space_group_name_H-M   'P 1'
#
loop_
_entity.id
_entity.type
_entity.pdbx_description
1 polymer ?
#
loop_
_entity_poly.entity_id
_entity_poly.type
_entity_poly.pdbx_seq_one_letter_code
_entity_poly.pdbx_strand_id
1 'polypeptide(L)'
;MEGVNKIVTGSLVSLSEQELVDCDRAYNTGCDGGLMDYAYQFVIDNRGIDTEKDYPYQGRQRTCNKDKMKRRVVTIDDLQHIRLLL
;
A
#
# COMPACT_ATOMS: atom_id res chain seq x y z
N MET A 1 6.88 2.13 -2.53
CA MET A 1 6.91 2.17 -1.04
C MET A 1 8.17 1.53 -0.48
N GLU A 2 8.48 0.30 -0.88
CA GLU A 2 9.68 -0.42 -0.42
C GLU A 2 11.00 0.33 -0.67
N GLY A 3 11.15 0.93 -1.86
CA GLY A 3 12.35 1.67 -2.23
C GLY A 3 12.61 2.88 -1.33
N VAL A 4 11.60 3.73 -1.09
CA VAL A 4 11.74 4.87 -0.17
C VAL A 4 11.96 4.39 1.26
N ASN A 5 11.31 3.30 1.70
CA ASN A 5 11.58 2.70 3.00
C ASN A 5 13.04 2.28 3.16
N LYS A 6 13.63 1.64 2.14
CA LYS A 6 15.05 1.28 2.14
C LYS A 6 15.96 2.51 2.20
N ILE A 7 15.64 3.57 1.47
CA ILE A 7 16.42 4.82 1.47
C ILE A 7 16.40 5.48 2.85
N VAL A 8 15.22 5.60 3.48
CA VAL A 8 15.05 6.33 4.74
C VAL A 8 15.52 5.52 5.95
N THR A 9 15.18 4.23 6.00
CA THR A 9 15.39 3.39 7.20
C THR A 9 16.61 2.47 7.09
N GLY A 10 17.13 2.25 5.88
CA GLY A 10 18.13 1.22 5.62
C GLY A 10 17.58 -0.21 5.57
N SER A 11 16.29 -0.42 5.83
CA SER A 11 15.65 -1.75 5.79
C SER A 11 14.92 -1.99 4.48
N LEU A 12 15.22 -3.10 3.79
CA LEU A 12 14.46 -3.53 2.63
C LEU A 12 13.41 -4.53 3.10
N VAL A 13 12.14 -4.11 3.06
CA VAL A 13 10.99 -4.90 3.50
C VAL A 13 10.08 -5.08 2.31
N SER A 14 9.67 -6.32 2.05
CA SER A 14 8.66 -6.62 1.04
C SER A 14 7.26 -6.37 1.62
N LEU A 15 6.43 -5.59 0.91
CA LEU A 15 5.14 -5.07 1.38
C LEU A 15 3.98 -5.72 0.64
N SER A 16 2.82 -5.83 1.30
CA SER A 16 1.68 -6.57 0.78
C SER A 16 0.93 -5.81 -0.34
N GLU A 17 1.05 -6.27 -1.58
CA GLU A 17 0.13 -5.81 -2.63
C GLU A 17 -1.31 -6.31 -2.38
N GLN A 18 -1.47 -7.46 -1.71
CA GLN A 18 -2.81 -8.01 -1.43
C GLN A 18 -3.62 -7.13 -0.48
N GLU A 19 -2.99 -6.48 0.49
CA GLU A 19 -3.67 -5.55 1.37
C GLU A 19 -4.28 -4.39 0.57
N LEU A 20 -3.54 -3.83 -0.40
CA LEU A 20 -4.08 -2.83 -1.32
C LEU A 20 -5.21 -3.40 -2.16
N VAL A 21 -4.97 -4.57 -2.79
CA VAL A 21 -5.97 -5.22 -3.65
C VAL A 21 -7.26 -5.49 -2.90
N ASP A 22 -7.22 -5.85 -1.61
CA ASP A 22 -8.40 -6.23 -0.83
C ASP A 22 -9.06 -5.04 -0.11
N CYS A 23 -8.28 -4.10 0.42
CA CYS A 23 -8.72 -3.09 1.40
C CYS A 23 -8.80 -1.66 0.87
N ASP A 24 -8.05 -1.29 -0.16
CA ASP A 24 -8.15 0.03 -0.77
C ASP A 24 -9.35 0.08 -1.74
N ARG A 25 -10.50 0.48 -1.20
CA ARG A 25 -11.81 0.43 -1.90
C ARG A 25 -12.51 1.76 -2.05
N ALA A 26 -11.88 2.85 -1.61
CA ALA A 26 -12.50 4.18 -1.72
C ALA A 26 -12.58 4.62 -3.19
N TYR A 27 -11.50 4.40 -3.94
CA TYR A 27 -11.38 4.81 -5.34
C TYR A 27 -10.74 3.75 -6.24
N ASN A 28 -10.14 2.70 -5.67
CA ASN A 28 -9.55 1.58 -6.39
C ASN A 28 -10.47 0.35 -6.40
N THR A 29 -10.35 -0.47 -7.45
CA THR A 29 -11.24 -1.62 -7.71
C THR A 29 -10.48 -2.94 -7.69
N GLY A 30 -9.36 -3.00 -6.95
CA GLY A 30 -8.56 -4.21 -6.78
C GLY A 30 -8.12 -4.80 -8.12
N CYS A 31 -8.61 -5.99 -8.46
CA CYS A 31 -8.22 -6.68 -9.70
C CYS A 31 -8.73 -6.00 -10.98
N ASP A 32 -9.77 -5.16 -10.89
CA ASP A 32 -10.30 -4.43 -12.04
C ASP A 32 -9.53 -3.11 -12.32
N GLY A 33 -8.45 -2.88 -11.58
CA GLY A 33 -7.55 -1.74 -11.75
C GLY A 33 -7.70 -0.66 -10.69
N GLY A 34 -6.92 0.39 -10.85
CA GLY A 34 -6.80 1.48 -9.89
C GLY A 34 -5.64 2.43 -10.23
N LEU A 35 -5.54 3.51 -9.46
CA LEU A 35 -4.47 4.50 -9.54
C LEU A 35 -3.61 4.49 -8.29
N MET A 36 -2.32 4.75 -8.47
CA MET A 36 -1.32 4.55 -7.42
C MET A 36 -1.43 5.64 -6.35
N ASP A 37 -1.90 6.83 -6.74
CA ASP A 37 -2.12 7.95 -5.83
C ASP A 37 -3.13 7.59 -4.74
N TYR A 38 -4.20 6.88 -5.11
CA TYR A 38 -5.20 6.39 -4.16
C TYR A 38 -4.63 5.29 -3.25
N ALA A 39 -3.76 4.43 -3.77
CA ALA A 39 -3.08 3.42 -2.95
C ALA A 39 -2.14 4.06 -1.92
N TYR A 40 -1.39 5.09 -2.31
CA TYR A 40 -0.58 5.86 -1.36
C TYR A 40 -1.45 6.57 -0.32
N GLN A 41 -2.56 7.19 -0.74
CA GLN A 41 -3.50 7.82 0.18
C GLN A 41 -4.09 6.82 1.17
N PHE A 42 -4.47 5.63 0.71
CA PHE A 42 -4.93 4.54 1.58
C PHE A 42 -3.88 4.19 2.64
N VAL A 43 -2.61 4.06 2.26
CA VAL A 43 -1.53 3.74 3.21
C VAL A 43 -1.31 4.87 4.22
N ILE A 44 -1.41 6.13 3.80
CA ILE A 44 -1.35 7.30 4.70
C ILE A 44 -2.51 7.25 5.70
N ASP A 45 -3.74 7.06 5.23
CA ASP A 45 -4.94 7.05 6.06
C ASP A 45 -4.99 5.84 7.00
N ASN A 46 -4.57 4.66 6.52
CA ASN A 46 -4.44 3.45 7.31
C ASN A 46 -3.28 3.51 8.31
N ARG A 47 -2.40 4.51 8.19
CA ARG A 47 -1.16 4.67 8.98
C ARG A 47 -0.19 3.52 8.79
N GLY A 48 -0.08 3.05 7.56
CA GLY A 48 0.90 2.09 7.10
C GLY A 48 0.30 0.89 6.38
N ILE A 49 1.18 -0.05 6.07
CA ILE A 49 0.90 -1.26 5.28
C ILE A 49 1.69 -2.45 5.86
N ASP A 50 1.15 -3.66 5.73
CA ASP A 50 1.74 -4.90 6.22
C ASP A 50 2.81 -5.46 5.25
N THR A 51 3.53 -6.50 5.69
CA THR A 51 4.49 -7.22 4.86
C THR A 51 3.79 -8.20 3.92
N GLU A 52 4.44 -8.50 2.80
CA GLU A 52 4.03 -9.59 1.89
C GLU A 52 3.99 -10.94 2.61
N LYS A 53 4.88 -11.17 3.58
CA LYS A 53 4.90 -12.42 4.35
C LYS A 53 3.63 -12.60 5.19
N ASP A 54 3.12 -11.53 5.80
CA ASP A 54 2.00 -11.58 6.75
C ASP A 54 0.65 -11.42 6.05
N TYR A 55 0.61 -10.72 4.92
CA TYR A 55 -0.55 -10.64 4.03
C TYR A 55 -0.15 -10.99 2.58
N PRO A 56 0.01 -12.29 2.25
CA PRO A 56 0.56 -12.70 0.96
C PRO A 56 -0.35 -12.47 -0.24
N TYR A 57 0.25 -12.15 -1.38
CA TYR A 57 -0.42 -12.05 -2.68
C TYR A 57 -1.12 -13.35 -3.09
N GLN A 58 -2.34 -13.21 -3.59
CA GLN A 58 -3.23 -14.30 -3.98
C GLN A 58 -3.59 -14.27 -5.45
N GLY A 59 -3.22 -13.21 -6.19
CA GLY A 59 -3.57 -13.07 -7.61
C GLY A 59 -5.07 -12.89 -7.86
N ARG A 60 -5.85 -12.59 -6.83
CA ARG A 60 -7.29 -12.36 -6.92
C ARG A 60 -7.77 -11.49 -5.78
N GLN A 61 -8.81 -10.73 -6.04
CA GLN A 61 -9.49 -9.92 -5.05
C GLN A 61 -10.26 -10.81 -4.06
N ARG A 62 -10.11 -10.50 -2.77
CA ARG A 62 -10.84 -11.10 -1.65
C ARG A 62 -11.46 -10.02 -0.78
N THR A 63 -12.17 -10.44 0.24
CA THR A 63 -12.64 -9.54 1.30
C THR A 63 -11.45 -9.03 2.11
N CYS A 64 -11.41 -7.72 2.36
CA CYS A 64 -10.42 -7.10 3.24
C CYS A 64 -10.34 -7.79 4.61
N ASN A 65 -9.15 -8.30 4.94
CA ASN A 65 -8.88 -8.87 6.26
C ASN A 65 -8.44 -7.78 7.23
N LYS A 66 -9.41 -7.22 7.96
CA LYS A 66 -9.19 -6.13 8.93
C LYS A 66 -8.26 -6.50 10.09
N ASP A 67 -8.12 -7.78 10.42
CA ASP A 67 -7.20 -8.18 11.49
C ASP A 67 -5.74 -8.14 11.03
N LYS A 68 -5.47 -8.52 9.78
CA LYS A 68 -4.14 -8.37 9.18
C LYS A 68 -3.77 -6.90 8.96
N MET A 69 -4.73 -6.07 8.56
CA MET A 69 -4.55 -4.61 8.36
C MET A 69 -4.11 -3.84 9.63
N LYS A 70 -4.20 -4.45 10.82
CA LYS A 70 -3.71 -3.85 12.07
C LYS A 70 -2.18 -3.84 12.16
N ARG A 71 -1.50 -4.70 11.41
CA ARG A 71 -0.05 -4.77 11.39
C ARG A 71 0.49 -3.84 10.32
N ARG A 72 1.06 -2.72 10.75
CA ARG A 72 1.54 -1.63 9.90
C ARG A 72 3.05 -1.53 10.08
N VAL A 73 3.81 -2.05 9.12
CA VAL A 73 5.27 -2.15 9.24
C VAL A 73 6.01 -1.02 8.55
N VAL A 74 5.39 -0.40 7.54
CA VAL A 74 5.94 0.75 6.81
C VAL A 74 4.87 1.81 6.69
N THR A 75 5.23 3.05 6.97
CA THR A 75 4.38 4.24 6.85
C THR A 75 4.94 5.19 5.78
N ILE A 76 4.06 6.04 5.26
CA ILE A 76 4.40 7.13 4.34
C ILE A 76 3.71 8.37 4.89
N ASP A 77 4.40 9.49 4.90
CA ASP A 77 3.87 10.73 5.47
C ASP A 77 3.10 11.56 4.45
N ASP A 78 3.53 11.57 3.19
CA ASP A 78 2.97 12.40 2.11
C ASP A 78 3.24 11.80 0.71
N LEU A 79 2.45 12.24 -0.27
CA LEU A 79 2.64 11.99 -1.71
C LEU A 79 2.64 13.31 -2.47
N GLN A 80 3.55 13.45 -3.45
CA GLN A 80 3.62 14.63 -4.30
C GLN A 80 3.61 14.26 -5.77
N HIS A 81 2.82 15.02 -6.55
CA HIS A 81 2.90 14.99 -8.00
C HIS A 81 4.05 15.86 -8.48
N ILE A 82 4.93 15.27 -9.28
CA ILE A 82 5.96 16.03 -9.99
C ILE A 82 5.25 16.91 -11.02
N ARG A 83 5.16 18.21 -10.73
CA ARG A 83 4.71 19.19 -11.70
C ARG A 83 5.85 19.49 -12.66
N LEU A 84 5.75 18.99 -13.88
CA LEU A 84 6.51 19.54 -14.99
C LEU A 84 5.85 20.87 -15.35
N LEU A 85 6.55 21.98 -15.10
CA LEU A 85 6.15 23.28 -15.63
C LEU A 85 6.31 23.20 -17.16
N LEU A 86 5.19 23.07 -17.87
CA LEU A 86 5.11 23.38 -19.29
C LEU A 86 4.85 24.87 -19.46
#